data_AF-A0A2A9FR96-F1
#
_entry.id   AF-A0A2A9FR96-F1
#
_cell.length_a   1.000
_cell.length_b   1.000
_cell.length_c   1.000
_cell.angle_alpha   90.00
_cell.angle_beta   90.00
_cell.angle_gamma   90.00
#
_symmetry.space_group_name_H-M   'P 1'
#
loop_
_entity.id
_entity.type
_entity.pdbx_description
1 polymer ?
#
loop_
_entity_poly.entity_id
_entity_poly.type
_entity_poly.pdbx_seq_one_letter_code
_entity_poly.pdbx_strand_id
1 'polypeptide(L)'
;MGAIDYLHLHGLDADNLTGDQIAVWPEISITPEIENWIIQHKQELITELRQERRIPPANERSWQNPDAMLMEIAVMLRANPDHLYALLCEDDIQDIADEANSRAYMLDYFRLMRTDGKLPIHTEPPPAKATEPPQSYIESAQAWKPAHEAMMNHVTGCTACRAPQGRYCNEGADLRRVYLEAHQSATSPPGVDKT
;
A
#
# COMPACT_ATOMS: atom_id res chain seq x y z
N MET A 1 15.17 -20.55 21.17
CA MET A 1 14.22 -19.44 21.27
C MET A 1 15.09 -18.22 21.45
N GLY A 2 15.09 -17.32 20.47
CA GLY A 2 15.92 -16.14 20.49
C GLY A 2 15.53 -15.19 21.62
N ALA A 3 16.44 -14.31 21.99
CA ALA A 3 16.15 -13.27 22.96
C ALA A 3 15.03 -12.33 22.48
N ILE A 4 14.95 -12.09 21.17
CA ILE A 4 13.86 -11.31 20.54
C ILE A 4 12.53 -12.08 20.58
N ASP A 5 12.53 -13.38 20.30
CA ASP A 5 11.32 -14.23 20.39
C ASP A 5 10.71 -14.20 21.80
N TYR A 6 11.56 -14.16 22.82
CA TYR A 6 11.14 -14.06 24.21
C TYR A 6 10.42 -12.74 24.48
N LEU A 7 10.93 -11.62 23.97
CA LEU A 7 10.26 -10.32 24.11
C LEU A 7 8.89 -10.31 23.40
N HIS A 8 8.81 -10.81 22.17
CA HIS A 8 7.56 -10.89 21.43
C HIS A 8 6.51 -11.77 22.14
N LEU A 9 6.92 -12.88 22.76
CA LEU A 9 6.03 -13.74 23.56
C LEU A 9 5.41 -12.99 24.74
N HIS A 10 6.15 -12.02 25.29
CA HIS A 10 5.71 -11.14 26.37
C HIS A 10 5.03 -9.85 25.87
N GLY A 11 4.77 -9.73 24.56
CA GLY A 11 4.14 -8.56 23.95
C GLY A 11 5.02 -7.32 23.99
N LEU A 12 6.35 -7.51 23.97
CA LEU A 12 7.35 -6.47 23.94
C LEU A 12 8.09 -6.50 22.60
N ASP A 13 8.36 -5.32 22.08
CA ASP A 13 9.24 -5.09 20.94
C ASP A 13 10.55 -4.47 21.44
N ALA A 14 11.64 -4.68 20.71
CA ALA A 14 12.91 -4.03 20.98
C ALA A 14 13.59 -3.55 19.70
N ASP A 15 14.34 -2.47 19.79
CA ASP A 15 15.21 -1.99 18.71
C ASP A 15 16.56 -1.55 19.27
N ASN A 16 17.56 -1.64 18.39
CA ASN A 16 18.93 -1.29 18.69
C ASN A 16 19.16 0.21 18.45
N LEU A 17 19.56 0.91 19.50
CA LEU A 17 19.95 2.32 19.45
C LEU A 17 21.45 2.43 19.06
N THR A 18 21.94 3.64 18.84
CA THR A 18 23.36 3.87 18.58
C THR A 18 24.22 3.39 19.77
N GLY A 19 25.17 2.49 19.49
CA GLY A 19 26.09 1.91 20.48
C GLY A 19 25.62 0.57 21.05
N ASP A 20 25.72 0.42 22.37
CA ASP A 20 25.27 -0.76 23.13
C ASP A 20 24.00 -0.45 23.94
N GLN A 21 23.08 0.31 23.32
CA GLN A 21 21.80 0.68 23.92
C GLN A 21 20.67 0.00 23.16
N ILE A 22 19.63 -0.41 23.89
CA ILE A 22 18.42 -1.01 23.33
C ILE A 22 17.23 -0.23 23.86
N ALA A 23 16.26 0.04 23.00
CA ALA A 23 14.94 0.52 23.39
C ALA A 23 14.00 -0.68 23.43
N VAL A 24 13.18 -0.78 24.47
CA VAL A 24 12.16 -1.85 24.64
C VAL A 24 10.82 -1.18 24.95
N TRP A 25 9.74 -1.63 24.31
CA TRP A 25 8.40 -1.05 24.46
C TRP A 25 7.31 -2.12 24.25
N PRO A 26 6.06 -1.89 24.66
CA PRO A 26 5.55 -0.73 25.41
C PRO A 26 5.96 -0.77 26.89
N GLU A 27 6.24 0.39 27.49
CA GLU A 27 6.69 0.53 28.90
C GLU A 27 5.73 -0.17 29.89
N ILE A 28 4.43 -0.13 29.60
CA ILE A 28 3.37 -0.75 30.42
C ILE A 28 3.49 -2.27 30.54
N SER A 29 4.19 -2.93 29.62
CA SER A 29 4.41 -4.37 29.60
C SER A 29 5.74 -4.78 30.23
N ILE A 30 6.59 -3.81 30.59
CA ILE A 30 7.89 -4.07 31.21
C ILE A 30 7.68 -4.23 32.71
N THR A 31 7.56 -5.48 33.15
CA THR A 31 7.54 -5.81 34.58
C THR A 31 8.98 -5.82 35.14
N PRO A 32 9.18 -5.69 36.47
CA PRO A 32 10.52 -5.79 37.07
C PRO A 32 11.24 -7.10 36.77
N GLU A 33 10.49 -8.19 36.55
CA GLU A 33 11.01 -9.50 36.18
C GLU A 33 11.55 -9.49 34.74
N ILE A 34 10.82 -8.85 33.83
CA ILE A 34 11.24 -8.69 32.44
C ILE A 34 12.40 -7.70 32.33
N GLU A 35 12.39 -6.61 33.09
CA GLU A 35 13.50 -5.65 33.16
C GLU A 35 14.81 -6.33 33.59
N ASN A 36 14.77 -7.14 34.65
CA ASN A 36 15.93 -7.89 35.10
C ASN A 36 16.40 -8.92 34.05
N TRP A 37 15.47 -9.55 33.34
CA TRP A 37 15.80 -10.46 32.24
C TRP A 37 16.48 -9.72 31.07
N ILE A 38 15.97 -8.55 30.68
CA ILE A 38 16.54 -7.69 29.63
C ILE A 38 17.96 -7.27 30.00
N ILE A 39 18.21 -6.91 31.26
CA ILE A 39 19.55 -6.53 31.74
C ILE A 39 20.53 -7.71 31.61
N GLN A 40 20.10 -8.92 31.95
CA GLN A 40 20.94 -10.13 31.89
C GLN A 40 21.24 -10.57 30.45
N HIS A 41 20.27 -10.43 29.53
CA HIS A 41 20.37 -10.91 28.14
C HIS A 41 20.67 -9.79 27.15
N LYS A 42 21.08 -8.61 27.64
CA LYS A 42 21.29 -7.40 26.83
C LYS A 42 22.22 -7.61 25.63
N GLN A 43 23.33 -8.34 25.81
CA GLN A 43 24.31 -8.55 24.74
C GLN A 43 23.80 -9.52 23.65
N GLU A 44 23.00 -10.50 24.04
CA GLU A 44 22.34 -11.42 23.10
C GLU A 44 21.27 -10.67 22.30
N LEU A 45 20.44 -9.86 22.97
CA LEU A 45 19.48 -8.96 22.32
C LEU A 45 20.14 -8.04 21.29
N ILE A 46 21.24 -7.37 21.66
CA ILE A 46 21.98 -6.51 20.73
C ILE A 46 22.49 -7.30 19.52
N THR A 47 22.98 -8.52 19.74
CA THR A 47 23.54 -9.36 18.68
C THR A 47 22.45 -9.82 17.71
N GLU A 48 21.31 -10.28 18.24
CA GLU A 48 20.17 -10.70 17.44
C GLU A 48 19.54 -9.52 16.69
N LEU A 49 19.37 -8.35 17.32
CA LEU A 49 18.83 -7.15 16.67
C LEU A 49 19.74 -6.66 15.53
N ARG A 50 21.07 -6.80 15.68
CA ARG A 50 22.03 -6.52 14.61
C ARG A 50 22.00 -7.56 13.49
N GLN A 51 21.57 -8.79 13.77
CA GLN A 51 21.42 -9.86 12.78
C GLN A 51 20.08 -9.80 12.04
N GLU A 52 18.98 -9.48 12.72
CA GLU A 52 17.68 -9.20 12.08
C GLU A 52 17.79 -8.03 11.08
N ARG A 53 18.54 -6.97 11.42
CA ARG A 53 18.86 -5.90 10.47
C ARG A 53 19.62 -6.35 9.21
N ARG A 54 20.20 -7.57 9.17
CA ARG A 54 20.88 -8.10 7.97
C ARG A 54 20.01 -8.99 7.10
N ILE A 55 18.87 -9.48 7.58
CA ILE A 55 17.98 -10.35 6.80
C ILE A 55 16.52 -10.01 7.18
N PRO A 56 15.83 -9.15 6.41
CA PRO A 56 14.45 -8.83 6.73
C PRO A 56 13.54 -10.04 6.44
N PRO A 57 12.54 -10.31 7.30
CA PRO A 57 11.52 -11.30 7.02
C PRO A 57 10.75 -10.91 5.75
N ALA A 58 10.27 -11.91 5.01
CA ALA A 58 9.71 -11.73 3.67
C ALA A 58 8.45 -10.82 3.59
N ASN A 59 7.88 -10.37 4.72
CA ASN A 59 6.77 -9.40 4.77
C ASN A 59 7.24 -7.93 4.79
N GLU A 60 8.51 -7.63 5.06
CA GLU A 60 9.06 -6.27 5.13
C GLU A 60 9.65 -5.76 3.82
N ARG A 61 9.73 -6.60 2.79
CA ARG A 61 10.08 -6.18 1.42
C ARG A 61 9.06 -5.23 0.78
N SER A 62 7.94 -4.97 1.46
CA SER A 62 6.94 -3.99 1.08
C SER A 62 7.35 -2.54 1.41
N TRP A 63 8.29 -2.32 2.33
CA TRP A 63 8.60 -0.98 2.87
C TRP A 63 9.69 -0.23 2.11
N GLN A 64 10.40 -0.91 1.21
CA GLN A 64 11.27 -0.33 0.19
C GLN A 64 10.47 0.32 -0.96
N ASN A 65 9.14 0.20 -0.92
CA ASN A 65 8.27 0.90 -1.84
C ASN A 65 7.75 2.19 -1.16
N PRO A 66 8.23 3.38 -1.60
CA PRO A 66 7.75 4.66 -1.08
C PRO A 66 6.23 4.77 -1.13
N ASP A 67 5.59 4.21 -2.17
CA ASP A 67 4.13 4.19 -2.29
C ASP A 67 3.47 3.48 -1.11
N ALA A 68 3.96 2.29 -0.75
CA ALA A 68 3.37 1.49 0.31
C ALA A 68 3.51 2.16 1.68
N MET A 69 4.68 2.74 1.96
CA MET A 69 4.91 3.49 3.20
C MET A 69 4.00 4.74 3.28
N LEU A 70 3.90 5.49 2.19
CA LEU A 70 3.09 6.71 2.16
C LEU A 70 1.59 6.41 2.26
N MET A 71 1.10 5.34 1.64
CA MET A 71 -0.29 4.90 1.83
C MET A 71 -0.60 4.59 3.30
N GLU A 72 0.29 3.88 3.98
CA GLU A 72 0.07 3.51 5.37
C GLU A 72 0.09 4.74 6.29
N ILE A 73 1.02 5.67 6.06
CA ILE A 73 1.06 6.94 6.79
C ILE A 73 -0.18 7.78 6.50
N ALA A 74 -0.67 7.80 5.25
CA ALA A 74 -1.91 8.44 4.88
C ALA A 74 -3.10 7.91 5.68
N VAL A 75 -3.18 6.59 5.84
CA VAL A 75 -4.23 5.94 6.65
C VAL A 75 -4.13 6.35 8.12
N MET A 76 -2.93 6.31 8.71
CA MET A 76 -2.73 6.70 10.11
C MET A 76 -3.09 8.16 10.36
N LEU A 77 -2.76 9.03 9.42
CA LEU A 77 -3.06 10.45 9.53
C LEU A 77 -4.50 10.75 9.10
N ARG A 78 -5.21 9.90 8.36
CA ARG A 78 -6.43 10.29 7.62
C ARG A 78 -6.12 11.48 6.69
N ALA A 79 -5.10 11.31 5.87
CA ALA A 79 -4.65 12.27 4.87
C ALA A 79 -4.77 11.66 3.47
N ASN A 80 -4.70 12.48 2.42
CA ASN A 80 -4.58 11.97 1.05
C ASN A 80 -3.13 11.55 0.79
N PRO A 81 -2.84 10.32 0.35
CA PRO A 81 -1.51 9.95 -0.14
C PRO A 81 -0.94 10.89 -1.20
N ASP A 82 -1.76 11.43 -2.10
CA ASP A 82 -1.30 12.39 -3.11
C ASP A 82 -0.78 13.69 -2.48
N HIS A 83 -1.36 14.11 -1.35
CA HIS A 83 -0.90 15.29 -0.62
C HIS A 83 0.39 15.02 0.16
N LEU A 84 0.60 13.79 0.62
CA LEU A 84 1.87 13.38 1.23
C LEU A 84 2.98 13.41 0.18
N TYR A 85 2.70 12.87 -1.01
CA TYR A 85 3.61 12.94 -2.16
C TYR A 85 3.98 14.36 -2.56
N ALA A 86 3.01 15.27 -2.61
CA ALA A 86 3.25 16.66 -2.97
C ALA A 86 4.12 17.45 -1.97
N LEU A 87 4.34 16.91 -0.76
CA LEU A 87 5.14 17.53 0.30
C LEU A 87 6.57 16.99 0.39
N LEU A 88 6.88 15.96 -0.40
CA LEU A 88 8.21 15.36 -0.48
C LEU A 88 8.90 15.82 -1.74
N CYS A 89 10.21 16.02 -1.65
CA CYS A 89 11.05 16.18 -2.84
C CYS A 89 11.48 14.81 -3.40
N GLU A 90 12.04 14.81 -4.61
CA GLU A 90 12.56 13.58 -5.24
C GLU A 90 13.64 12.92 -4.36
N ASP A 91 14.46 13.71 -3.67
CA ASP A 91 15.48 13.21 -2.74
C ASP A 91 14.83 12.52 -1.52
N ASP A 92 13.74 13.06 -0.96
CA ASP A 92 13.03 12.42 0.17
C ASP A 92 12.42 11.07 -0.24
N ILE A 93 11.90 10.97 -1.47
CA ILE A 93 11.34 9.72 -2.02
C ILE A 93 12.45 8.69 -2.21
N GLN A 94 13.61 9.14 -2.71
CA GLN A 94 14.78 8.29 -2.89
C GLN A 94 15.35 7.84 -1.53
N ASP A 95 15.38 8.72 -0.52
CA ASP A 95 15.80 8.40 0.83
C ASP A 95 14.87 7.38 1.52
N ILE A 96 13.58 7.35 1.18
CA ILE A 96 12.67 6.27 1.63
C ILE A 96 13.01 4.95 0.93
N ALA A 97 13.27 4.99 -0.38
CA ALA A 97 13.64 3.81 -1.16
C ALA A 97 15.00 3.22 -0.72
N ASP A 98 15.93 4.09 -0.33
CA ASP A 98 17.27 3.75 0.16
C ASP A 98 17.31 3.49 1.68
N GLU A 99 16.15 3.43 2.35
CA GLU A 99 15.97 3.20 3.79
C GLU A 99 16.64 4.25 4.70
N ALA A 100 17.08 5.38 4.14
CA ALA A 100 17.62 6.51 4.89
C ALA A 100 16.54 7.23 5.71
N ASN A 101 15.30 7.24 5.22
CA ASN A 101 14.14 7.79 5.93
C ASN A 101 13.27 6.69 6.54
N SER A 102 13.32 6.59 7.87
CA SER A 102 12.46 5.66 8.61
C SER A 102 11.00 6.10 8.59
N ARG A 103 10.07 5.13 8.63
CA ARG A 103 8.62 5.37 8.75
C ARG A 103 8.25 6.26 9.94
N ALA A 104 8.93 6.08 11.08
CA ALA A 104 8.70 6.88 12.28
C ALA A 104 9.05 8.35 12.04
N TYR A 105 10.20 8.59 11.41
CA TYR A 105 10.62 9.93 11.01
C TYR A 105 9.61 10.58 10.05
N MET A 106 9.19 9.86 9.01
CA MET A 106 8.21 10.35 8.05
C MET A 106 6.86 10.66 8.70
N LEU A 107 6.39 9.80 9.60
CA LEU A 107 5.14 10.03 10.33
C LEU A 107 5.21 11.31 11.19
N ASP A 108 6.31 11.55 11.89
CA ASP A 108 6.50 12.75 12.69
C ASP A 108 6.67 14.01 11.83
N TYR A 109 7.37 13.92 10.69
CA TYR A 109 7.43 14.98 9.69
C TYR A 109 6.03 15.39 9.20
N PHE A 110 5.18 14.43 8.85
CA PHE A 110 3.84 14.73 8.37
C PHE A 110 2.87 15.19 9.48
N ARG A 111 3.08 14.76 10.73
CA ARG A 111 2.37 15.38 11.88
C ARG A 111 2.71 16.85 12.02
N LEU A 112 3.99 17.22 11.83
CA LEU A 112 4.44 18.61 11.83
C LEU A 112 3.83 19.40 10.66
N MET A 113 3.83 18.84 9.45
CA MET A 113 3.22 19.49 8.29
C MET A 113 1.70 19.68 8.45
N ARG A 114 1.02 18.81 9.21
CA ARG A 114 -0.38 19.01 9.60
C ARG A 114 -0.55 20.15 10.60
N THR A 115 0.31 20.26 11.61
CA THR A 115 0.22 21.39 12.56
C THR A 115 0.48 22.73 11.88
N ASP A 116 1.30 22.74 10.84
CA ASP A 116 1.58 23.92 10.00
C ASP A 116 0.46 24.22 8.98
N GLY A 117 -0.61 23.41 8.94
CA GLY A 117 -1.74 23.59 8.04
C GLY A 117 -1.47 23.20 6.58
N LYS A 118 -0.32 22.60 6.28
CA LYS A 118 0.06 22.16 4.93
C LYS A 118 -0.56 20.82 4.54
N LEU A 119 -0.98 20.02 5.53
CA LEU A 119 -1.77 18.80 5.33
C LEU A 119 -3.23 19.00 5.77
N PRO A 120 -4.18 19.12 4.83
CA PRO A 120 -5.59 19.13 5.18
C PRO A 120 -6.00 17.78 5.80
N ILE A 121 -6.92 17.83 6.77
CA ILE A 121 -7.57 16.61 7.27
C ILE A 121 -8.45 16.10 6.15
N HIS A 122 -8.19 14.88 5.68
CA HIS A 122 -9.06 14.26 4.69
C HIS A 122 -10.29 13.71 5.42
N THR A 123 -11.44 14.33 5.18
CA THR A 123 -12.73 13.89 5.73
C THR A 123 -13.51 13.01 4.76
N GLU A 124 -12.97 12.74 3.56
CA GLU A 124 -13.58 11.74 2.69
C GLU A 124 -13.45 10.34 3.31
N PRO A 125 -14.49 9.49 3.16
CA PRO A 125 -14.41 8.12 3.62
C PRO A 125 -13.16 7.47 3.02
N PRO A 126 -12.43 6.63 3.77
CA PRO A 126 -11.29 5.92 3.22
C PRO A 126 -11.73 5.22 1.91
N PRO A 127 -10.87 5.14 0.88
CA PRO A 127 -11.18 4.34 -0.29
C PRO A 127 -11.53 2.95 0.25
N ALA A 128 -12.77 2.52 0.00
CA ALA A 128 -13.29 1.30 0.57
C ALA A 128 -12.25 0.21 0.28
N LYS A 129 -11.71 -0.43 1.34
CA LYS A 129 -11.04 -1.72 1.21
C LYS A 129 -11.89 -2.51 0.25
N ALA A 130 -11.31 -3.00 -0.85
CA ALA A 130 -12.02 -3.64 -1.95
C ALA A 130 -13.15 -4.55 -1.43
N THR A 131 -14.33 -3.96 -1.26
CA THR A 131 -15.54 -4.70 -0.95
C THR A 131 -15.75 -5.48 -2.22
N GLU A 132 -15.97 -6.79 -2.09
CA GLU A 132 -16.33 -7.62 -3.23
C GLU A 132 -17.36 -6.84 -4.05
N PRO A 133 -17.08 -6.65 -5.36
CA PRO A 133 -17.94 -5.81 -6.17
C PRO A 133 -19.38 -6.31 -6.02
N PRO A 134 -20.36 -5.40 -5.91
CA PRO A 134 -21.77 -5.78 -5.78
C PRO A 134 -22.13 -6.87 -6.80
N GLN A 135 -22.98 -7.82 -6.42
CA GLN A 135 -23.40 -8.90 -7.32
C GLN A 135 -23.88 -8.39 -8.69
N SER A 136 -24.55 -7.24 -8.72
CA SER A 136 -24.95 -6.55 -9.95
C SER A 136 -23.77 -6.15 -10.84
N TYR A 137 -22.64 -5.72 -10.27
CA TYR A 137 -21.42 -5.44 -11.02
C TYR A 137 -20.79 -6.72 -11.58
N ILE A 138 -20.83 -7.82 -10.82
CA ILE A 138 -20.30 -9.12 -11.29
C ILE A 138 -21.10 -9.61 -12.49
N GLU A 139 -22.43 -9.54 -12.42
CA GLU A 139 -23.35 -9.93 -13.49
C GLU A 139 -23.21 -9.04 -14.72
N SER A 140 -23.14 -7.71 -14.54
CA SER A 140 -22.86 -6.77 -15.63
C SER A 140 -21.48 -7.03 -16.26
N ALA A 141 -20.47 -7.32 -15.44
CA ALA A 141 -19.12 -7.61 -15.92
C ALA A 141 -19.05 -8.90 -16.74
N GLN A 142 -19.81 -9.93 -16.38
CA GLN A 142 -19.88 -11.17 -17.16
C GLN A 142 -20.39 -10.95 -18.59
N ALA A 143 -21.24 -9.94 -18.81
CA ALA A 143 -21.79 -9.64 -20.14
C ALA A 143 -20.77 -8.95 -21.08
N TRP A 144 -19.94 -8.03 -20.60
CA TRP A 144 -18.99 -7.29 -21.45
C TRP A 144 -17.56 -7.87 -21.43
N LYS A 145 -17.17 -8.63 -20.41
CA LYS A 145 -15.80 -9.18 -20.27
C LYS A 145 -15.33 -9.99 -21.48
N PRO A 146 -16.11 -10.94 -22.02
CA PRO A 146 -15.66 -11.72 -23.19
C PRO A 146 -15.37 -10.84 -24.41
N ALA A 147 -16.19 -9.80 -24.65
CA ALA A 147 -16.00 -8.85 -25.75
C ALA A 147 -14.78 -7.95 -25.51
N HIS A 148 -14.56 -7.54 -24.26
CA HIS A 148 -13.37 -6.77 -23.87
C HIS A 148 -12.09 -7.58 -24.06
N GLU A 149 -12.05 -8.84 -23.60
CA GLU A 149 -10.90 -9.73 -23.77
C GLU A 149 -10.58 -9.98 -25.25
N ALA A 150 -11.61 -10.25 -26.08
CA ALA A 150 -11.43 -10.42 -27.52
C ALA A 150 -10.82 -9.17 -28.19
N MET A 151 -11.31 -7.99 -27.82
CA MET A 151 -10.75 -6.72 -28.29
C MET A 151 -9.30 -6.52 -27.83
N MET A 152 -9.00 -6.76 -26.55
CA MET A 152 -7.66 -6.57 -25.99
C MET A 152 -6.65 -7.56 -26.60
N ASN A 153 -7.03 -8.82 -26.77
CA ASN A 153 -6.20 -9.85 -27.41
C ASN A 153 -5.87 -9.46 -28.86
N HIS A 154 -6.84 -8.94 -29.62
CA HIS A 154 -6.58 -8.47 -30.97
C HIS A 154 -5.66 -7.23 -30.98
N VAL A 155 -5.95 -6.22 -30.15
CA VAL A 155 -5.17 -4.96 -30.11
C VAL A 155 -3.72 -5.18 -29.70
N THR A 156 -3.47 -6.13 -28.80
CA THR A 156 -2.11 -6.48 -28.35
C THR A 156 -1.33 -7.29 -29.39
N GLY A 157 -2.00 -8.11 -30.21
CA GLY A 157 -1.38 -8.92 -31.27
C GLY A 157 -1.32 -8.25 -32.66
N CYS A 158 -2.10 -7.20 -32.90
CA CYS A 158 -2.26 -6.61 -34.22
C CYS A 158 -1.39 -5.36 -34.41
N THR A 159 -0.42 -5.43 -35.31
CA THR A 159 0.50 -4.33 -35.64
C THR A 159 -0.17 -3.16 -36.38
N ALA A 160 -1.33 -3.40 -36.99
CA ALA A 160 -2.14 -2.37 -37.63
C ALA A 160 -3.00 -1.57 -36.62
N CYS A 161 -3.23 -2.12 -35.43
CA CYS A 161 -3.92 -1.45 -34.34
C CYS A 161 -2.95 -0.59 -33.52
N ARG A 162 -3.35 0.63 -33.17
CA ARG A 162 -2.63 1.53 -32.26
C ARG A 162 -3.60 2.08 -31.23
N ALA A 163 -3.79 1.33 -30.15
CA ALA A 163 -4.67 1.69 -29.03
C ALA A 163 -4.42 3.10 -28.45
N PRO A 164 -3.17 3.56 -28.25
CA PRO A 164 -2.92 4.91 -27.74
C PRO A 164 -3.43 6.03 -28.67
N GLN A 165 -3.61 5.73 -29.96
CA GLN A 165 -4.03 6.69 -30.99
C GLN A 165 -5.48 6.44 -31.46
N GLY A 166 -6.19 5.47 -30.88
CA GLY A 166 -7.54 5.08 -31.28
C GLY A 166 -7.65 4.56 -32.71
N ARG A 167 -6.53 4.17 -33.34
CA ARG A 167 -6.54 3.57 -34.69
C ARG A 167 -6.71 2.06 -34.57
N TYR A 168 -7.74 1.54 -35.22
CA TYR A 168 -8.02 0.11 -35.31
C TYR A 168 -8.03 -0.31 -36.77
N CYS A 169 -7.58 -1.52 -37.07
CA CYS A 169 -7.94 -2.14 -38.34
C CYS A 169 -9.45 -2.46 -38.34
N ASN A 170 -10.00 -2.91 -39.47
CA ASN A 170 -11.44 -3.19 -39.57
C ASN A 170 -11.90 -4.22 -38.51
N GLU A 171 -11.14 -5.29 -38.31
CA GLU A 171 -11.44 -6.31 -37.29
C GLU A 171 -11.39 -5.73 -35.87
N GLY A 172 -10.37 -4.94 -35.55
CA GLY A 172 -10.29 -4.24 -34.26
C GLY A 172 -11.43 -3.24 -34.04
N ALA A 173 -11.89 -2.57 -35.10
CA ALA A 173 -13.02 -1.64 -35.03
C ALA A 173 -14.34 -2.39 -34.78
N ASP A 174 -14.53 -3.55 -35.41
CA ASP A 174 -15.68 -4.42 -35.16
C ASP A 174 -15.67 -4.98 -33.73
N LEU A 175 -14.52 -5.45 -33.23
CA LEU A 175 -14.39 -5.91 -31.85
C LEU A 175 -14.66 -4.79 -30.84
N ARG A 176 -14.21 -3.56 -31.13
CA ARG A 176 -14.51 -2.38 -30.31
C ARG A 176 -16.00 -2.06 -30.30
N ARG A 177 -16.68 -2.16 -31.44
CA ARG A 177 -18.13 -1.96 -31.54
C ARG A 177 -18.89 -2.98 -30.69
N VAL A 178 -18.55 -4.26 -30.81
CA VAL A 178 -19.15 -5.34 -30.01
C VAL A 178 -18.91 -5.13 -28.52
N TYR A 179 -17.70 -4.71 -28.12
CA TYR A 179 -17.41 -4.36 -26.72
C TYR A 179 -18.28 -3.20 -26.21
N LEU A 180 -18.40 -2.12 -26.98
CA LEU A 180 -19.21 -0.97 -26.59
C LEU A 180 -20.70 -1.30 -26.49
N GLU A 181 -21.23 -2.09 -27.41
CA GLU A 181 -22.62 -2.58 -27.37
C GLU A 181 -22.86 -3.43 -26.13
N ALA A 182 -21.98 -4.41 -25.85
CA ALA A 182 -22.07 -5.26 -24.67
C ALA A 182 -21.98 -4.45 -23.36
N HIS A 183 -21.09 -3.46 -23.30
CA HIS A 183 -20.93 -2.58 -22.14
C HIS A 183 -22.16 -1.69 -21.92
N GLN A 184 -22.74 -1.12 -22.98
CA GLN A 184 -23.96 -0.31 -22.90
C GLN A 184 -25.17 -1.15 -22.48
N SER A 185 -25.34 -2.35 -23.04
CA SER A 185 -26.41 -3.27 -22.65
C SER A 185 -26.27 -3.74 -21.20
N ALA A 186 -25.04 -3.97 -20.72
CA ALA A 186 -24.78 -4.40 -19.35
C ALA A 186 -24.94 -3.30 -18.29
N THR A 187 -24.89 -2.03 -18.70
CA THR A 187 -24.98 -0.85 -17.81
C THR A 187 -26.31 -0.12 -17.92
N SER A 188 -27.16 -0.49 -18.89
CA SER A 188 -28.52 0.04 -19.01
C SER A 188 -29.46 -0.68 -18.04
N PRO A 189 -30.22 0.03 -17.19
CA PRO A 189 -31.22 -0.60 -16.32
C PRO A 189 -32.37 -1.20 -17.16
N PRO A 190 -32.98 -2.31 -16.73
CA PRO A 190 -34.12 -2.88 -17.42
C PRO A 190 -35.34 -1.96 -17.25
N GLY A 191 -35.83 -1.41 -18.36
CA GLY A 191 -37.13 -0.74 -18.44
C GLY A 191 -37.09 0.79 -18.36
N VAL A 192 -36.84 1.41 -19.51
CA VAL A 192 -37.54 2.66 -19.85
C VAL A 192 -38.13 2.45 -21.24
N ASP A 193 -39.27 1.76 -21.29
CA ASP A 193 -40.12 1.75 -22.48
C ASP A 193 -40.53 3.20 -22.75
N LYS A 194 -40.02 3.76 -23.85
CA LYS A 194 -40.53 5.01 -24.40
C LYS A 194 -41.92 4.72 -24.96
N THR A 195 -42.94 5.13 -24.22
CA THR A 195 -44.29 5.36 -24.76
C THR A 195 -44.56 6.86 -24.75
#